data_AF-A0A949UGP9-F1
#
_entry.id   AF-A0A949UGP9-F1
#
_cell.length_a   1.000
_cell.length_b   1.000
_cell.length_c   1.000
_cell.angle_alpha   90.00
_cell.angle_beta   90.00
_cell.angle_gamma   90.00
#
_symmetry.space_group_name_H-M   'P 1'
#
loop_
_entity.id
_entity.type
_entity.pdbx_description
1 polymer ?
#
loop_
_entity_poly.entity_id
_entity_poly.type
_entity_poly.pdbx_seq_one_letter_code
_entity_poly.pdbx_strand_id
1 'polypeptide(L)'
;MKPLLLRMLVIAVVTLGVIYAGDYISLRYRIPGNRSQSGTVNVREMYAIHEKNNKTEYQFTPPQDQSCVHSLFPHFGQMPCWYLQRHTQQRIDI
;
A
#
# COMPACT_ATOMS: atom_id res chain seq x y z
N MET A 1 23.32 22.09 20.27
CA MET A 1 22.25 21.84 19.28
C MET A 1 22.34 20.44 18.63
N LYS A 2 23.52 19.98 18.19
CA LYS A 2 23.74 18.63 17.63
C LYS A 2 23.23 17.43 18.46
N PRO A 3 23.39 17.36 19.80
CA PRO A 3 22.98 16.17 20.56
C PRO A 3 21.46 16.07 20.74
N LEU A 4 20.74 17.20 20.70
CA LEU A 4 19.27 17.23 20.80
C LEU A 4 18.63 16.77 19.49
N LEU A 5 19.17 17.19 18.33
CA LEU A 5 18.74 16.69 17.03
C LEU A 5 19.00 15.19 16.89
N LEU A 6 20.16 14.70 17.34
CA LEU A 6 20.46 13.27 17.33
C LEU A 6 19.48 12.48 18.20
N ARG A 7 19.16 12.97 19.42
CA ARG A 7 18.17 12.34 20.30
C ARG A 7 16.78 12.31 19.68
N MET A 8 16.33 13.41 19.08
CA MET A 8 15.03 13.46 18.40
C MET A 8 14.97 12.49 17.22
N LEU A 9 16.04 12.40 16.43
CA LEU A 9 16.13 11.45 15.32
C LEU A 9 16.10 10.00 15.81
N VAL A 10 16.85 9.67 16.87
CA VAL A 10 16.83 8.34 17.48
C VAL A 10 15.43 7.98 17.98
N ILE A 11 14.77 8.88 18.70
CA ILE A 11 13.40 8.65 19.19
C ILE A 11 12.45 8.43 18.02
N ALA A 12 12.52 9.24 16.96
CA ALA A 12 11.68 9.08 15.78
C ALA A 12 11.90 7.72 15.10
N VAL A 13 13.15 7.30 14.91
CA VAL A 13 13.50 6.01 14.31
C VAL A 13 13.02 4.84 15.17
N VAL A 14 13.24 4.89 16.48
CA VAL A 14 12.77 3.85 17.41
C VAL A 14 11.24 3.76 17.38
N THR A 15 10.56 4.90 17.37
CA THR A 15 9.09 4.94 17.34
C THR A 15 8.55 4.33 16.04
N LEU A 16 9.13 4.70 14.90
CA LEU A 16 8.80 4.09 13.60
C LEU A 16 9.07 2.59 13.58
N GLY A 17 10.19 2.15 14.15
CA GLY A 17 10.52 0.73 14.28
C GLY A 17 9.51 -0.06 15.12
N VAL A 18 9.08 0.50 16.25
CA VAL A 18 8.06 -0.11 17.11
C VAL A 18 6.71 -0.19 16.40
N ILE A 19 6.30 0.86 15.68
CA ILE A 19 5.05 0.85 14.91
C ILE A 19 5.12 -0.20 13.80
N TYR A 20 6.22 -0.26 13.04
CA TYR A 20 6.41 -1.25 11.98
C TYR A 20 6.41 -2.69 12.51
N ALA A 21 7.09 -2.94 13.64
CA ALA A 21 7.09 -4.25 14.29
C ALA A 21 5.70 -4.61 14.81
N GLY A 22 4.99 -3.66 15.41
CA GLY A 22 3.62 -3.84 15.88
C GLY A 22 2.65 -4.17 14.73
N ASP A 23 2.78 -3.49 13.59
CA ASP A 23 1.98 -3.76 12.39
C ASP A 23 2.23 -5.17 11.85
N TYR A 24 3.51 -5.56 11.74
CA TYR A 24 3.91 -6.91 11.33
C TYR A 24 3.38 -8.00 12.28
N ILE A 25 3.47 -7.77 13.60
CA ILE A 25 2.94 -8.70 14.60
C ILE A 25 1.41 -8.76 14.49
N SER A 26 0.71 -7.63 14.34
CA SER A 26 -0.75 -7.61 14.21
C SER A 26 -1.23 -8.46 13.01
N LEU A 27 -0.54 -8.34 11.88
CA LEU A 27 -0.74 -9.16 10.69
C LEU A 27 -0.47 -10.64 10.96
N ARG A 28 0.65 -10.94 11.61
CA ARG A 28 1.06 -12.32 11.85
C ARG A 28 0.11 -13.05 12.79
N TYR A 29 -0.36 -12.36 13.82
CA TYR A 29 -1.21 -12.91 14.87
C TYR A 29 -2.72 -12.69 14.63
N ARG A 30 -3.11 -12.07 13.51
CA ARG A 30 -4.53 -11.86 13.14
C ARG A 30 -5.34 -11.14 14.23
N ILE A 31 -4.71 -10.18 14.90
CA ILE A 31 -5.30 -9.41 16.00
C ILE A 31 -5.92 -8.13 15.40
N PRO A 32 -7.19 -7.79 15.68
CA PRO A 32 -8.15 -8.44 16.58
C PRO A 32 -9.06 -9.46 15.85
N GLY A 33 -9.32 -10.60 16.50
CA GLY A 33 -10.47 -11.44 16.17
C GLY A 33 -10.32 -12.39 14.97
N ASN A 34 -9.15 -12.97 14.73
CA ASN A 34 -8.93 -13.92 13.62
C ASN A 34 -9.28 -13.31 12.24
N ARG A 35 -9.00 -12.02 12.07
CA ARG A 35 -9.20 -11.32 10.80
C ARG A 35 -8.31 -11.95 9.72
N SER A 36 -8.82 -12.06 8.49
CA SER A 36 -8.03 -12.57 7.38
C SER A 36 -6.82 -11.67 7.12
N GLN A 37 -5.62 -12.28 7.05
CA GLN A 37 -4.35 -11.56 6.85
C GLN A 37 -4.36 -10.81 5.51
N SER A 38 -4.98 -11.43 4.51
CA SER A 38 -5.24 -10.86 3.19
C SER A 38 -6.73 -10.55 3.02
N GLY A 39 -7.01 -9.49 2.28
CA GLY A 39 -8.31 -9.17 1.70
C GLY A 39 -8.21 -9.14 0.17
N THR A 40 -9.34 -8.96 -0.48
CA THR A 40 -9.43 -8.75 -1.93
C THR A 40 -10.22 -7.48 -2.18
N VAL A 41 -9.68 -6.58 -3.00
CA VAL A 41 -10.35 -5.34 -3.40
C VAL A 41 -10.47 -5.32 -4.91
N ASN A 42 -11.66 -4.96 -5.40
CA ASN A 42 -11.88 -4.74 -6.83
C ASN A 42 -11.24 -3.41 -7.26
N VAL A 43 -10.19 -3.49 -8.07
CA VAL A 43 -9.47 -2.35 -8.62
C VAL A 43 -9.76 -2.28 -10.12
N ARG A 44 -10.13 -1.09 -10.59
CA ARG A 44 -10.32 -0.79 -12.01
C ARG A 44 -9.06 -0.11 -12.54
N GLU A 45 -8.34 -0.83 -13.38
CA GLU A 45 -7.16 -0.31 -14.07
C GLU A 45 -7.55 0.37 -15.39
N MET A 46 -6.97 1.53 -15.66
CA MET A 46 -7.05 2.23 -16.94
C MET A 46 -5.64 2.34 -17.54
N TYR A 47 -5.48 1.84 -18.76
CA TYR A 47 -4.22 1.95 -19.50
C TYR A 47 -4.25 3.22 -20.34
N ALA A 48 -3.25 4.07 -20.18
CA ALA A 48 -3.01 5.23 -21.03
C ALA A 48 -1.81 4.91 -21.92
N ILE A 49 -2.09 4.57 -23.17
CA ILE A 49 -1.10 4.12 -24.14
C ILE A 49 -0.61 5.34 -24.92
N HIS A 50 0.67 5.66 -24.78
CA HIS A 50 1.30 6.77 -25.49
C HIS A 50 1.75 6.32 -26.87
N GLU A 51 1.03 6.74 -27.91
CA GLU A 51 1.43 6.46 -29.27
C GLU A 51 2.56 7.37 -29.74
N LYS A 52 3.37 6.85 -30.68
CA LYS A 52 4.48 7.59 -31.32
C LYS A 52 4.04 8.90 -32.00
N ASN A 53 2.76 9.05 -32.31
CA ASN A 53 2.20 10.27 -32.91
C ASN A 53 1.67 11.28 -31.88
N ASN A 54 2.14 11.21 -30.63
CA ASN A 54 1.74 12.11 -29.53
C ASN A 54 0.24 12.06 -29.21
N LYS A 55 -0.39 10.91 -29.48
CA LYS A 55 -1.77 10.61 -29.09
C LYS A 55 -1.74 9.67 -27.88
N THR A 56 -2.64 9.88 -26.94
CA THR A 56 -2.83 8.96 -25.80
C THR A 56 -4.15 8.23 -25.98
N GLU A 57 -4.09 6.91 -26.14
CA GLU A 57 -5.28 6.07 -26.15
C GLU A 57 -5.57 5.60 -24.73
N TYR A 58 -6.83 5.73 -24.29
CA TYR A 58 -7.26 5.26 -22.97
C TYR A 58 -8.05 3.97 -23.12
N GLN A 59 -7.52 2.87 -22.59
CA GLN A 59 -8.23 1.59 -22.52
C GLN A 59 -8.71 1.35 -21.08
N PHE A 60 -10.01 1.10 -20.95
CA PHE A 60 -10.64 0.78 -19.67
C PHE A 60 -10.71 -0.74 -19.50
N THR A 61 -10.01 -1.26 -18.50
CA THR A 61 -10.03 -2.69 -18.19
C THR A 61 -11.23 -3.00 -17.29
N PRO A 62 -11.87 -4.17 -17.41
CA PRO A 62 -12.82 -4.63 -16.41
C PRO A 62 -12.17 -4.63 -15.01
N PRO A 63 -12.94 -4.38 -13.94
CA PRO A 63 -12.44 -4.46 -12.58
C PRO A 63 -11.79 -5.82 -12.32
N GLN A 64 -10.59 -5.83 -11.73
CA GLN A 64 -9.89 -7.04 -11.32
C GLN A 64 -9.78 -7.11 -9.80
N ASP A 65 -9.86 -8.34 -9.29
CA ASP A 65 -9.65 -8.66 -7.90
C ASP A 65 -8.15 -8.59 -7.56
N GLN A 66 -7.72 -7.52 -6.91
CA GLN A 66 -6.37 -7.39 -6.39
C GLN A 66 -6.30 -7.84 -4.93
N SER A 67 -5.33 -8.72 -4.65
CA SER A 67 -5.04 -9.18 -3.30
C SER A 67 -4.35 -8.06 -2.50
N CYS A 68 -4.84 -7.79 -1.30
CA CYS A 68 -4.32 -6.76 -0.40
C CYS A 68 -4.08 -7.32 0.99
N VAL A 69 -3.33 -6.60 1.81
CA VAL A 69 -2.98 -7.00 3.18
C VAL A 69 -3.62 -6.06 4.20
N HIS A 70 -4.18 -6.59 5.29
CA HIS A 70 -4.80 -5.78 6.36
C HIS A 70 -3.76 -5.19 7.31
N SER A 71 -2.89 -4.32 6.80
CA SER A 71 -1.84 -3.63 7.55
C SER A 71 -1.82 -2.15 7.28
N LEU A 72 -1.11 -1.43 8.15
CA LEU A 72 -0.82 -0.03 7.93
C LEU A 72 0.23 0.15 6.81
N PHE A 73 1.26 -0.71 6.79
CA PHE A 73 2.34 -0.67 5.82
C PHE A 73 2.26 -1.79 4.77
N PRO A 74 2.92 -1.62 3.61
CA PRO A 74 3.04 -2.69 2.61
C PRO A 74 3.88 -3.85 3.18
N HIS A 75 3.30 -5.05 3.17
CA HIS A 75 3.97 -6.28 3.60
C HIS A 75 3.74 -7.39 2.58
N PHE A 76 4.66 -8.36 2.52
CA PHE A 76 4.57 -9.54 1.62
C PHE A 76 4.45 -9.21 0.12
N GLY A 77 4.92 -8.05 -0.31
CA GLY A 77 4.79 -7.60 -1.70
C GLY A 77 3.36 -7.17 -2.09
N GLN A 78 2.46 -7.08 -1.12
CA GLN A 78 1.07 -6.66 -1.32
C GLN A 78 0.86 -5.25 -0.75
N MET A 79 0.00 -4.49 -1.42
CA MET A 79 -0.42 -3.18 -0.96
C MET A 79 -1.45 -3.32 0.18
N PRO A 80 -1.47 -2.37 1.13
CA PRO A 80 -2.44 -2.44 2.21
C PRO A 80 -3.86 -2.19 1.70
N CYS A 81 -4.84 -2.91 2.24
CA CYS A 81 -6.22 -2.88 1.75
C CYS A 81 -6.84 -1.47 1.82
N TRP A 82 -6.53 -0.69 2.86
CA TRP A 82 -7.02 0.69 2.98
C TRP A 82 -6.51 1.58 1.84
N TYR A 83 -5.31 1.32 1.32
CA TYR A 83 -4.73 2.07 0.22
C TYR A 83 -5.40 1.71 -1.10
N LEU A 84 -5.53 0.42 -1.41
CA LEU A 84 -6.24 -0.02 -2.62
C LEU A 84 -7.71 0.39 -2.61
N GLN A 85 -8.37 0.36 -1.45
CA GLN A 85 -9.77 0.79 -1.32
C GLN A 85 -9.94 2.30 -1.57
N ARG A 86 -8.91 3.10 -1.31
CA ARG A 86 -8.90 4.54 -1.60
C ARG A 86 -8.46 4.85 -3.04
N HIS A 87 -7.65 3.97 -3.62
CA HIS A 87 -7.09 4.06 -4.97
C HIS A 87 -7.60 2.92 -5.85
N THR A 88 -8.91 2.72 -5.89
CA THR A 88 -9.54 1.69 -6.73
C THR A 88 -9.46 2.01 -8.21
N GLN A 89 -9.19 3.27 -8.59
CA GLN A 89 -8.91 3.67 -9.96
C GLN A 89 -7.39 3.84 -10.13
N GLN A 90 -6.76 2.88 -10.78
CA GLN A 90 -5.33 2.92 -11.07
C GLN A 90 -5.13 3.27 -12.53
N ARG A 91 -4.33 4.31 -12.79
CA ARG A 91 -3.88 4.65 -14.14
C ARG A 91 -2.49 4.09 -14.35
N ILE A 92 -2.34 3.29 -15.41
CA ILE A 92 -1.07 2.74 -15.84
C ILE A 92 -0.72 3.42 -17.17
N ASP A 93 0.34 4.22 -17.18
CA ASP A 93 0.86 4.83 -18.39
C ASP A 93 1.87 3.86 -19.04
N ILE A 94 1.63 3.49 -20.30
CA ILE A 94 2.48 2.58 -21.09
C ILE A 94 2.85 3.16 -22.46
#